data_AF-A0A4Y4DIS1-F1
#
_entry.id   AF-A0A4Y4DIS1-F1
#
_cell.length_a   1.000
_cell.length_b   1.000
_cell.length_c   1.000
_cell.angle_alpha   90.00
_cell.angle_beta   90.00
_cell.angle_gamma   90.00
#
_symmetry.space_group_name_H-M   'P 1'
#
loop_
_entity.id
_entity.type
_entity.pdbx_description
1 polymer ?
#
loop_
_entity_poly.entity_id
_entity_poly.type
_entity_poly.pdbx_seq_one_letter_code
_entity_poly.pdbx_strand_id
1 'polypeptide(L)' 'MGSEAKPRTLNICEAAGTQRYRSKAIADKAAVRRSKQLKREMAAYSCASCGGWHLKEI' A
#
# COMPACT_ATOMS: atom_id res chain seq x y z
N MET A 1 -29.09 5.84 18.37
CA MET A 1 -28.70 5.13 17.13
C MET A 1 -27.18 5.08 17.11
N GLY A 2 -26.60 4.02 17.66
CA GLY A 2 -25.15 3.87 17.76
C GLY A 2 -24.59 3.50 16.40
N SER A 3 -23.74 4.34 15.85
CA SER A 3 -22.93 4.01 14.68
C SER A 3 -21.96 2.91 15.10
N GLU A 4 -22.35 1.64 14.90
CA GLU A 4 -21.42 0.51 14.95
C GLU A 4 -20.42 0.70 13.83
N ALA A 5 -19.33 1.40 14.14
CA ALA A 5 -18.11 1.37 13.37
C ALA A 5 -17.62 -0.08 13.42
N LYS A 6 -18.06 -0.91 12.47
CA LYS A 6 -17.44 -2.20 12.18
C LYS A 6 -15.94 -1.99 12.29
N PRO A 7 -15.21 -2.78 13.10
CA PRO A 7 -13.77 -2.61 13.22
C PRO A 7 -13.26 -2.63 11.78
N ARG A 8 -12.81 -1.48 11.29
CA ARG A 8 -11.99 -1.45 10.09
C ARG A 8 -10.85 -2.34 10.52
N THR A 9 -10.81 -3.57 10.02
CA THR A 9 -9.63 -4.41 10.10
C THR A 9 -8.56 -3.56 9.48
N LEU A 10 -7.87 -2.77 10.31
CA LEU A 10 -6.73 -1.97 9.91
C LEU A 10 -5.83 -3.03 9.34
N ASN A 11 -5.68 -3.04 8.02
CA ASN A 11 -4.72 -3.93 7.42
C ASN A 11 -3.40 -3.62 8.13
N ILE A 12 -2.69 -4.64 8.60
CA ILE A 12 -1.44 -4.48 9.34
C ILE A 12 -0.48 -3.49 8.65
N CYS A 13 -0.58 -3.39 7.32
CA CYS A 13 0.16 -2.44 6.50
C CYS A 13 -0.37 -0.99 6.51
N GLU A 14 -1.68 -0.76 6.65
CA GLU A 14 -2.24 0.59 6.88
C GLU A 14 -1.83 1.11 8.26
N ALA A 15 -1.78 0.25 9.28
CA ALA A 15 -1.25 0.60 10.60
C ALA A 15 0.25 0.96 10.56
N ALA A 16 1.02 0.32 9.66
CA ALA A 16 2.42 0.61 9.40
C ALA A 16 2.65 1.88 8.55
N GLY A 17 1.60 2.63 8.19
CA GLY A 17 1.71 3.82 7.34
C GLY A 17 2.03 3.52 5.87
N THR A 18 2.02 2.25 5.47
CA THR A 18 2.27 1.85 4.09
C THR A 18 0.98 1.83 3.28
N GLN A 19 0.96 2.61 2.19
CA GLN A 19 -0.21 2.68 1.32
C GLN A 19 -0.42 1.34 0.61
N ARG A 20 -1.61 0.75 0.81
CA ARG A 20 -2.05 -0.47 0.14
C ARG A 20 -2.75 -0.14 -1.18
N TYR A 21 -2.31 -0.78 -2.25
CA TYR A 21 -2.94 -0.70 -3.57
C TYR A 21 -3.72 -1.99 -3.85
N ARG A 22 -4.91 -1.83 -4.44
CA ARG A 22 -5.81 -2.96 -4.75
C ARG A 22 -5.32 -3.84 -5.90
N SER A 23 -4.40 -3.34 -6.72
CA SER A 23 -3.96 -4.03 -7.94
C SER A 23 -2.51 -3.68 -8.26
N LYS A 24 -1.78 -4.65 -8.82
CA LYS A 24 -0.39 -4.48 -9.26
C LYS A 24 -0.21 -3.26 -10.16
N ALA A 25 -1.06 -3.10 -11.17
CA ALA A 25 -0.98 -1.99 -12.11
C ALA A 25 -1.07 -0.59 -11.46
N ILE A 26 -1.84 -0.45 -10.37
CA ILE A 26 -1.94 0.80 -9.62
C ILE A 26 -0.67 1.00 -8.78
N ALA A 27 -0.18 -0.07 -8.16
CA ALA A 27 1.06 -0.05 -7.40
C ALA A 27 2.25 0.29 -8.30
N ASP A 28 2.40 -0.31 -9.47
CA ASP A 28 3.47 0.01 -10.43
C ASP A 28 3.45 1.49 -10.85
N LYS A 29 2.28 2.03 -11.18
CA LYS A 29 2.14 3.46 -11.50
C LYS A 29 2.53 4.35 -10.31
N ALA A 30 2.16 3.94 -9.09
CA ALA A 30 2.55 4.65 -7.88
C ALA A 30 4.05 4.52 -7.60
N ALA A 31 4.66 3.37 -7.85
CA ALA A 31 6.08 3.09 -7.72
C ALA A 31 6.89 4.05 -8.60
N VAL A 32 6.54 4.14 -9.89
CA VAL A 32 7.18 5.07 -10.84
C VAL A 32 7.05 6.52 -10.39
N ARG A 33 5.87 6.93 -9.91
CA ARG A 33 5.65 8.30 -9.40
C ARG A 33 6.50 8.59 -8.15
N ARG A 34 6.49 7.66 -7.19
CA ARG A 34 7.24 7.77 -5.94
C ARG A 34 8.74 7.74 -6.18
N SER A 35 9.18 6.93 -7.13
CA SER A 35 10.57 6.83 -7.56
C SER A 35 11.09 8.15 -8.10
N LYS A 36 10.32 8.80 -8.99
CA LYS A 36 10.62 10.15 -9.48
C LYS A 36 10.62 11.21 -8.38
N GLN A 37 9.66 11.13 -7.45
CA GLN A 37 9.53 12.11 -6.36
C GLN A 37 10.68 12.02 -5.35
N LEU A 38 11.09 10.80 -4.99
CA LEU A 38 12.13 10.55 -3.99
C LEU A 38 13.53 10.43 -4.59
N LYS A 39 13.65 10.36 -5.92
CA LYS A 39 14.89 10.02 -6.65
C LYS A 39 15.51 8.70 -6.17
N ARG A 40 14.66 7.71 -5.90
CA ARG A 40 15.05 6.35 -5.46
C ARG A 40 14.31 5.32 -6.29
N GLU A 41 14.87 4.16 -6.54
CA GLU A 41 14.15 3.11 -7.26
C GLU A 41 13.12 2.46 -6.33
N MET A 42 11.86 2.47 -6.77
CA MET A 42 10.75 1.90 -6.03
C MET A 42 10.07 0.86 -6.90
N ALA A 43 9.76 -0.29 -6.34
CA ALA A 43 9.05 -1.38 -7.00
C ALA A 43 7.79 -1.77 -6.23
N ALA A 44 6.77 -2.19 -6.98
CA ALA A 44 5.57 -2.78 -6.39
C ALA A 44 5.84 -4.23 -5.96
N TYR A 45 5.39 -4.61 -4.77
CA TYR A 45 5.44 -5.99 -4.28
C TYR A 45 4.10 -6.41 -3.67
N SER A 46 3.76 -7.68 -3.78
CA SER A 46 2.58 -8.25 -3.12
C SER A 46 2.90 -8.56 -1.67
N CYS A 47 2.13 -7.98 -0.75
CA CYS A 47 2.24 -8.28 0.68
C CYS A 47 1.41 -9.50 1.02
N ALA A 48 2.07 -10.54 1.55
CA ALA A 48 1.42 -11.75 2.03
C ALA A 48 0.52 -11.50 3.25
N SER A 49 0.83 -10.49 4.08
CA SER A 49 0.12 -10.23 5.34
C SER A 49 -1.24 -9.55 5.17
N CYS A 50 -1.39 -8.67 4.17
CA CYS A 50 -2.64 -7.93 3.93
C CYS A 50 -3.31 -8.28 2.59
N GLY A 51 -2.69 -9.17 1.79
CA GLY A 51 -3.12 -9.57 0.46
C GLY A 51 -3.13 -8.43 -0.59
N GLY A 52 -2.54 -7.28 -0.27
CA GLY A 52 -2.51 -6.11 -1.14
C GLY A 52 -1.14 -5.85 -1.75
N TRP A 53 -1.08 -4.82 -2.59
CA TRP A 53 0.17 -4.38 -3.22
C TRP A 53 0.75 -3.18 -2.48
N HIS A 54 2.07 -3.19 -2.25
CA HIS A 54 2.81 -2.15 -1.57
C HIS A 54 4.01 -1.72 -2.39
N LEU A 55 4.64 -0.61 -1.99
CA LEU A 55 5.87 -0.12 -2.60
C LEU A 55 7.03 -0.42 -1.66
N LYS A 56 8.14 -0.91 -2.21
CA LYS A 56 9.42 -1.02 -1.53
C LYS A 56 10.50 -0.36 -2.36
N GLU A 57 11.52 0.17 -1.70
CA GLU A 57 12.76 0.57 -2.35
C GLU A 57 13.50 -0.69 -2.82
N ILE A 58 14.19 -0.61 -3.96
CA ILE A 58 15.02 -1.70 -4.51
C ILE A 58 16.43 -1.23 -4.79
#